data_AF-A0A2V5QJ46-F1
#
_entry.id   AF-A0A2V5QJ46-F1
#
_cell.length_a   1.000
_cell.length_b   1.000
_cell.length_c   1.000
_cell.angle_alpha   90.00
_cell.angle_beta   90.00
_cell.angle_gamma   90.00
#
_symmetry.space_group_name_H-M   'P 1'
#
loop_
_entity.id
_entity.type
_entity.pdbx_description
1 polymer ?
#
loop_
_entity_poly.entity_id
_entity_poly.type
_entity_poly.pdbx_seq_one_letter_code
_entity_poly.pdbx_strand_id
1 'polypeptide(L)'
;GFTDQHHFITGILSELSRDELQQNVDGKAKRALQTLLHPEMLGRSFQVLALEKDAPAPVGVAAPFAGFKFAREPRSALGLCHA
;
A
#
# COMPACT_ATOMS: atom_id res chain seq x y z
N GLY A 1 -2.57 -7.32 -5.73
CA GLY A 1 -1.27 -7.20 -5.02
C GLY A 1 -1.40 -7.66 -3.58
N PHE A 2 -0.29 -7.83 -2.86
CA PHE A 2 -0.29 -8.22 -1.43
C PHE A 2 0.82 -7.51 -0.67
N THR A 3 0.50 -6.87 0.47
CA THR A 3 1.46 -6.15 1.31
C THR A 3 0.90 -5.89 2.71
N ASP A 4 1.72 -5.43 3.66
CA ASP A 4 1.26 -4.96 4.96
C ASP A 4 0.72 -3.51 4.92
N GLN A 5 -0.06 -3.14 5.93
CA GLN A 5 -0.70 -1.83 6.02
C GLN A 5 0.28 -0.66 5.93
N HIS A 6 1.47 -0.77 6.54
CA HIS A 6 2.47 0.29 6.49
C HIS A 6 2.92 0.56 5.05
N HIS A 7 3.29 -0.48 4.31
CA HIS A 7 3.66 -0.35 2.91
C HIS A 7 2.49 0.11 2.04
N PHE A 8 1.27 -0.34 2.34
CA PHE A 8 0.07 0.06 1.60
C PHE A 8 -0.21 1.56 1.71
N ILE A 9 -0.26 2.08 2.94
CA ILE A 9 -0.54 3.51 3.19
C ILE A 9 0.63 4.36 2.69
N THR A 10 1.87 3.93 2.87
CA THR A 10 3.05 4.63 2.34
C THR A 10 3.01 4.72 0.81
N GLY A 11 2.55 3.67 0.14
CA GLY A 11 2.31 3.67 -1.31
C GLY A 11 1.32 4.77 -1.72
N ILE A 12 0.15 4.81 -1.08
CA ILE A 12 -0.89 5.83 -1.33
C ILE A 12 -0.33 7.23 -1.10
N LEU A 13 0.33 7.46 0.04
CA LEU A 13 0.89 8.77 0.40
C LEU A 13 1.99 9.23 -0.57
N SER A 14 2.71 8.30 -1.20
CA SER A 14 3.76 8.63 -2.17
C SER A 14 3.23 9.11 -3.52
N GLU A 15 1.96 8.82 -3.82
CA GLU A 15 1.27 9.26 -5.04
C GLU A 15 0.46 10.56 -4.81
N LEU A 16 0.22 10.95 -3.55
CA LEU A 16 -0.42 12.21 -3.20
C LEU A 16 0.60 13.36 -3.21
N SER A 17 0.20 14.50 -3.76
CA SER A 17 1.05 15.69 -3.78
C SER A 17 1.26 16.21 -2.36
N ARG A 18 2.47 16.69 -2.02
CA ARG A 18 2.74 17.29 -0.70
C ARG A 18 1.78 18.43 -0.35
N ASP A 19 1.29 19.16 -1.35
CA ASP A 19 0.33 20.24 -1.18
C ASP A 19 -1.07 19.72 -0.81
N GLU A 20 -1.53 18.61 -1.40
CA GLU A 20 -2.83 18.00 -1.08
C GLU A 20 -2.86 17.47 0.36
N LEU A 21 -1.75 16.88 0.81
CA LEU A 21 -1.56 16.40 2.17
C LEU A 21 -1.40 17.53 3.20
N GLN A 22 -0.90 18.71 2.81
CA GLN A 22 -0.76 19.84 3.73
C GLN A 22 -2.02 20.68 3.84
N GLN A 23 -2.81 20.78 2.78
CA GLN A 23 -4.03 21.60 2.76
C GLN A 23 -5.24 20.92 3.41
N ASN A 24 -5.27 19.58 3.50
CA ASN A 24 -6.45 18.82 3.95
C ASN A 24 -6.25 17.99 5.23
N VAL A 25 -5.08 18.05 5.87
CA VAL A 25 -4.77 17.18 7.02
C VAL A 25 -4.61 18.02 8.28
N ASP A 26 -5.68 18.07 9.08
CA ASP A 26 -5.66 18.64 10.42
C ASP A 26 -4.64 17.94 11.32
N GLY A 27 -4.16 18.63 12.36
CA GLY A 27 -3.16 18.07 13.29
C GLY A 27 -3.57 16.74 13.95
N LYS A 28 -4.88 16.50 14.12
CA LYS A 28 -5.43 15.23 14.61
C LYS A 28 -5.28 14.10 13.59
N ALA A 29 -5.56 14.37 12.31
CA ALA A 29 -5.42 13.40 11.23
C ALA A 29 -3.94 13.02 11.00
N LYS A 30 -3.03 14.00 11.12
CA LYS A 30 -1.58 13.74 11.07
C LYS A 30 -1.11 12.79 12.18
N ARG A 31 -1.59 12.99 13.42
CA ARG A 31 -1.26 12.11 14.56
C ARG A 31 -1.87 10.71 14.41
N ALA A 32 -3.08 10.61 13.86
CA ALA A 32 -3.71 9.33 13.56
C ALA A 32 -2.94 8.55 12.48
N LEU A 33 -2.52 9.24 11.40
CA LEU A 33 -1.66 8.65 10.36
C LEU A 33 -0.32 8.16 10.92
N GLN A 34 0.32 8.93 11.79
CA GLN A 34 1.55 8.49 12.47
C GLN A 34 1.32 7.21 13.28
N THR A 35 0.21 7.15 14.03
CA THR A 35 -0.17 5.96 14.83
C THR A 35 -0.42 4.73 13.95
N LEU A 36 -1.13 4.90 12.83
CA LEU A 36 -1.41 3.84 11.86
C LEU A 36 -0.14 3.34 11.14
N LEU A 37 0.81 4.24 10.87
CA LEU A 37 2.05 3.94 10.17
C LEU A 37 3.18 3.42 11.07
N HIS A 38 3.04 3.50 12.40
CA HIS A 38 4.09 3.05 13.32
C HIS A 38 4.29 1.51 13.21
N PRO A 39 5.50 1.04 12.86
CA PRO A 39 5.78 -0.38 12.59
C PRO A 39 5.53 -1.29 13.79
N GLU A 40 5.71 -0.75 15.00
CA GLU A 40 5.61 -1.46 16.29
C GLU A 40 4.16 -1.49 16.85
N MET A 41 3.18 -0.84 16.20
CA MET A 41 1.79 -0.78 16.70
C MET A 41 0.75 -1.48 15.81
N LEU A 42 0.52 -1.01 14.57
CA LEU A 42 -0.49 -1.60 13.66
C LEU A 42 0.00 -1.84 12.23
N GLY A 43 1.14 -1.25 11.84
CA GLY A 43 1.62 -1.26 10.46
C GLY A 43 1.91 -2.66 9.89
N ARG A 44 2.18 -3.65 10.76
CA ARG A 44 2.45 -5.05 10.37
C ARG A 44 1.36 -6.04 10.75
N SER A 45 0.45 -5.66 11.65
CA SER A 45 -0.64 -6.54 12.13
C SER A 45 -1.76 -6.69 11.11
N PHE A 46 -1.87 -5.73 10.18
CA PHE A 46 -2.85 -5.75 9.10
C PHE A 46 -2.19 -6.01 7.76
N GLN A 47 -2.78 -6.91 6.98
CA GLN A 47 -2.39 -7.24 5.62
C GLN A 47 -3.45 -6.75 4.65
N VAL A 48 -3.02 -6.35 3.45
CA VAL A 48 -3.89 -5.84 2.39
C VAL A 48 -3.72 -6.74 1.16
N LEU A 49 -4.84 -7.32 0.70
CA LEU A 49 -4.93 -8.13 -0.49
C LEU A 49 -5.87 -7.44 -1.50
N ALA A 50 -5.38 -7.19 -2.71
CA ALA A 50 -6.21 -6.71 -3.81
C ALA A 50 -6.33 -7.77 -4.90
N LEU A 51 -7.57 -8.06 -5.28
CA LEU A 51 -7.95 -8.98 -6.35
C LEU A 51 -8.58 -8.16 -7.48
N GLU A 52 -8.16 -8.43 -8.70
CA GLU A 52 -8.71 -7.81 -9.90
C GLU A 52 -9.10 -8.92 -10.87
N LYS A 53 -10.26 -8.79 -11.50
CA LYS A 53 -10.74 -9.72 -12.51
C LYS A 53 -10.25 -9.23 -13.89
N ASP A 54 -9.71 -10.14 -14.68
CA ASP A 54 -9.22 -9.86 -16.04
C ASP A 54 -8.10 -8.79 -16.10
N ALA A 55 -7.19 -8.81 -15.11
CA ALA A 55 -6.01 -7.95 -15.13
C ALA A 55 -5.16 -8.28 -16.38
N PRO A 56 -4.98 -7.36 -17.34
CA PRO A 56 -4.16 -7.62 -18.51
C PRO A 56 -2.75 -7.99 -18.06
N ALA A 57 -2.27 -9.15 -18.50
CA ALA A 57 -0.90 -9.58 -18.27
C ALA A 57 0.07 -8.46 -18.69
N PRO A 58 1.20 -8.26 -17.97
CA PRO A 58 2.01 -7.07 -18.10
C PRO A 58 2.82 -7.08 -19.40
N VAL A 59 2.18 -6.73 -20.50
CA VAL A 59 2.84 -6.15 -21.67
C VAL A 59 2.61 -4.65 -21.57
N GLY A 60 3.47 -4.00 -20.76
CA GLY A 60 3.40 -2.56 -20.52
C GLY A 60 2.64 -2.18 -19.26
N VAL A 61 3.32 -2.31 -18.11
CA VAL A 61 3.12 -1.54 -16.86
C VAL A 61 1.68 -1.05 -16.65
N ALA A 62 0.76 -1.97 -16.30
CA ALA A 62 -0.41 -1.54 -15.53
C ALA A 62 0.17 -0.91 -14.25
N ALA A 63 -0.01 0.39 -14.09
CA ALA A 63 0.49 1.09 -12.90
C ALA A 63 0.00 0.30 -11.68
N PRO A 64 0.90 -0.12 -10.76
CA PRO A 64 0.48 -0.79 -9.55
C PRO A 64 -0.59 0.08 -8.90
N PHE A 65 -1.70 -0.50 -8.43
CA PHE A 65 -2.63 0.19 -7.53
C PHE A 65 -1.81 1.04 -6.55
N ALA A 66 -2.08 2.35 -6.41
CA ALA A 66 -1.18 3.31 -5.76
C ALA A 66 -0.58 2.81 -4.43
N GLY A 67 -1.36 2.10 -3.61
CA GLY A 67 -0.87 1.52 -2.35
C GLY A 67 0.09 0.34 -2.48
N PHE A 68 0.15 -0.35 -3.61
CA PHE A 68 1.01 -1.52 -3.84
C PHE A 68 2.35 -1.16 -4.51
N LYS A 69 2.69 0.13 -4.65
CA LYS A 69 3.98 0.58 -5.19
C LYS A 69 5.19 -0.06 -4.51
N PHE A 70 5.11 -0.30 -3.20
CA PHE A 70 6.16 -0.94 -2.39
C PHE A 70 5.85 -2.41 -2.05
N ALA A 71 4.82 -3.00 -2.66
CA ALA A 71 4.48 -4.39 -2.44
C ALA A 71 5.52 -5.32 -3.10
N ARG A 72 5.79 -6.45 -2.46
CA ARG A 72 6.59 -7.53 -3.07
C ARG A 72 5.77 -8.26 -4.13
N GLU A 73 6.45 -9.11 -4.90
CA GLU A 73 5.79 -9.99 -5.86
C GLU A 73 4.73 -10.83 -5.12
N PRO A 74 3.44 -10.72 -5.49
CA PRO A 74 2.34 -11.20 -4.67
C PRO A 74 2.27 -12.73 -4.59
N ARG A 75 2.70 -13.47 -5.61
CA ARG A 75 2.70 -14.94 -5.55
C ARG A 75 3.75 -15.44 -4.56
N SER A 76 4.94 -14.85 -4.57
CA SER A 76 6.03 -15.15 -3.64
C SER A 76 5.64 -14.80 -2.22
N ALA A 77 5.05 -13.63 -2.01
CA ALA A 77 4.61 -13.18 -0.69
C ALA A 77 3.44 -14.01 -0.12
N LEU A 78 2.61 -14.61 -0.98
CA LEU A 78 1.53 -15.52 -0.60
C LEU A 78 1.95 -17.01 -0.56
N GLY A 79 3.23 -17.33 -0.82
CA GLY A 79 3.73 -18.70 -0.81
C GLY A 79 3.22 -19.56 -1.99
N LEU A 80 2.74 -18.94 -3.07
CA LEU A 80 2.18 -19.60 -4.25
C LEU A 80 3.26 -20.00 -5.29
N CYS A 81 4.55 -19.78 -5.00
CA CYS A 81 5.68 -20.10 -5.88
C CYS A 81 6.17 -21.55 -5.78
N HIS A 82 5.47 -22.43 -5.05
CA HIS A 82 5.69 -23.87 -5.08
C HIS A 82 4.53 -24.55 -5.81
N ALA A 83 4.74 -24.83 -7.10
CA ALA A 83 4.04 -25.83 -7.90
C ALA A 83 4.96 -26.28 -9.04
#